data_AF-A0A078HMF6-F1
#
_entry.id   AF-A0A078HMF6-F1
#
_cell.length_a   1.000
_cell.length_b   1.000
_cell.length_c   1.000
_cell.angle_alpha   90.00
_cell.angle_beta   90.00
_cell.angle_gamma   90.00
#
_symmetry.space_group_name_H-M   'P 1'
#
loop_
_entity.id
_entity.type
_entity.pdbx_description
1 polymer ?
#
loop_
_entity_poly.entity_id
_entity_poly.type
_entity_poly.pdbx_seq_one_letter_code
_entity_poly.pdbx_strand_id
1 'polypeptide(L)'
;MECAARGFATRCVGRPTRRCGNCGAVAYCSVSHQSSHWRYHKEECERLEEQMRRVDLLNEFPFTFTEEATVQISQKEESRCSFLTKRGLHHAGMWMFECKCGSSSVTFSAYDRFRNEGWHLPSSSCPCRGPLSPVTSQLCSWKDYYEWRQIPLDSPVALLLHWPLTIYHAVQAIGIENLTPRISDELRIHYLGPQKELGQLGVFAELRALFPGLRIRLQLVGPDVPQHMDGEIISLCGYAPCMEEEECGCQCSSQILKHNNKSSESSAVSLQLYRGFYHDRYSDIAKDSPPPHIVIAPNAGIAAYPSWLPTIELIKEMKVPAVFSDYCEEACHLAACCIRTITGQPLSLPIGLNPFRQPMMVEESSLFIPCYSNCFIFAI
;
A
#
# COMPACT_ATOMS: atom_id res chain seq x y z
N MET A 1 -2.43 19.60 9.71
CA MET A 1 -3.35 19.68 10.87
C MET A 1 -4.33 20.83 10.71
N GLU A 2 -5.59 20.48 10.46
CA GLU A 2 -6.72 21.40 10.41
C GLU A 2 -7.48 21.44 11.74
N CYS A 3 -8.30 22.46 11.95
CA CYS A 3 -9.18 22.50 13.12
C CYS A 3 -10.20 21.37 13.01
N ALA A 4 -10.32 20.53 14.02
CA ALA A 4 -11.28 19.43 14.03
C ALA A 4 -12.74 19.92 13.98
N ALA A 5 -12.99 21.17 14.35
CA ALA A 5 -14.30 21.82 14.21
C ALA A 5 -14.43 22.66 12.92
N ARG A 6 -13.54 22.47 11.92
CA ARG A 6 -13.65 23.21 10.66
C ARG A 6 -14.99 22.90 10.00
N GLY A 7 -15.72 23.94 9.60
CA GLY A 7 -17.06 23.82 9.04
C GLY A 7 -18.20 23.86 10.07
N PHE A 8 -17.89 23.83 11.37
CA PHE A 8 -18.90 24.00 12.42
C PHE A 8 -19.13 25.49 12.72
N ALA A 9 -20.39 25.93 12.59
CA ALA A 9 -20.99 27.19 13.04
C ALA A 9 -20.26 28.50 12.68
N THR A 10 -19.01 28.69 13.10
CA THR A 10 -18.20 29.89 12.95
C THR A 10 -16.89 29.61 12.22
N ARG A 11 -16.33 30.64 11.56
CA ARG A 11 -15.06 30.52 10.84
C ARG A 11 -13.90 30.21 11.79
N CYS A 12 -12.91 29.47 11.28
CA CYS A 12 -11.67 29.23 12.02
C CYS A 12 -10.93 30.55 12.29
N VAL A 13 -10.35 30.68 13.49
CA VAL A 13 -9.67 31.91 13.95
C VAL A 13 -8.14 31.82 13.89
N GLY A 14 -7.59 30.73 13.38
CA GLY A 14 -6.15 30.53 13.28
C GLY A 14 -5.75 29.06 13.17
N ARG A 15 -4.46 28.78 13.38
CA ARG A 15 -3.93 27.40 13.41
C ARG A 15 -4.48 26.64 14.62
N PRO A 16 -4.77 25.34 14.48
CA PRO A 16 -5.27 24.53 15.58
C PRO A 16 -4.13 24.13 16.53
N THR A 17 -3.93 24.90 17.60
CA THR A 17 -2.87 24.64 18.59
C THR A 17 -3.37 23.98 19.87
N ARG A 18 -4.70 23.94 20.08
CA ARG A 18 -5.31 23.38 21.28
C ARG A 18 -5.67 21.92 21.05
N ARG A 19 -4.82 20.99 21.50
CA ARG A 19 -5.14 19.55 21.46
C ARG A 19 -6.27 19.23 22.45
N CYS A 20 -7.08 18.22 22.14
CA CYS A 20 -8.02 17.65 23.11
C CYS A 20 -7.22 17.15 24.32
N GLY A 21 -7.61 17.57 25.53
CA GLY A 21 -6.87 17.24 26.75
C GLY A 21 -6.95 15.78 27.17
N ASN A 22 -7.90 15.02 26.64
CA ASN A 22 -8.06 13.60 26.92
C ASN A 22 -7.31 12.75 25.88
N CYS A 23 -7.82 12.67 24.65
CA CYS A 23 -7.22 11.81 23.64
C CYS A 23 -5.94 12.39 23.01
N GLY A 24 -5.76 13.71 22.98
CA GLY A 24 -4.67 14.36 22.24
C GLY A 24 -4.73 14.22 20.71
N ALA A 25 -5.57 13.35 20.12
CA ALA A 25 -5.54 13.05 18.69
C ALA A 25 -6.04 14.19 17.78
N VAL A 26 -6.87 15.10 18.29
CA VAL A 26 -7.47 16.22 17.54
C VAL A 26 -7.04 17.56 18.11
N ALA A 27 -7.05 18.62 17.29
CA ALA A 27 -6.81 19.99 17.76
C ALA A 27 -7.79 21.03 17.21
N TYR A 28 -7.90 22.13 17.95
CA TYR A 28 -8.85 23.20 17.72
C TYR A 28 -8.15 24.57 17.65
N CYS A 29 -8.67 25.48 16.83
CA CYS A 29 -8.17 26.86 16.78
C CYS A 29 -8.71 27.74 17.92
N SER A 30 -9.76 27.32 18.63
CA SER A 30 -10.35 28.07 19.74
C SER A 30 -11.09 27.16 20.73
N VAL A 31 -11.33 27.67 21.94
CA VAL A 31 -12.18 27.01 22.95
C VAL A 31 -13.62 26.85 22.44
N SER A 32 -14.14 27.86 21.74
CA SER A 32 -15.48 27.79 21.15
C SER A 32 -15.63 26.61 20.19
N HIS A 33 -14.62 26.38 19.34
CA HIS A 33 -14.60 25.27 18.39
C HIS A 33 -14.49 23.91 19.08
N GLN A 34 -13.69 23.81 20.14
CA GLN A 34 -13.62 22.61 20.97
C GLN A 34 -14.98 22.30 21.61
N SER A 35 -15.63 23.29 22.23
CA SER A 35 -16.93 23.12 22.86
C SER A 35 -18.04 22.78 21.86
N SER A 36 -18.03 23.38 20.66
CA SER A 36 -19.03 23.08 19.63
C SER A 36 -18.86 21.67 19.03
N HIS A 37 -17.62 21.21 18.87
CA HIS A 37 -17.33 19.88 18.32
C HIS A 37 -17.53 18.75 19.35
N TRP A 38 -17.50 19.06 20.65
CA TRP A 38 -17.53 18.05 21.73
C TRP A 38 -18.69 17.04 21.61
N ARG A 39 -19.86 17.47 21.13
CA ARG A 39 -21.02 16.57 20.96
C ARG A 39 -20.75 15.40 20.02
N TYR A 40 -19.89 15.59 19.02
CA TYR A 40 -19.51 14.55 18.06
C TYR A 40 -18.25 13.83 18.55
N HIS A 41 -17.23 14.60 18.93
CA HIS A 41 -15.95 14.06 19.38
C HIS A 41 -16.06 13.16 20.62
N LYS A 42 -17.03 13.39 21.52
CA LYS A 42 -17.17 12.61 22.76
C LYS A 42 -17.28 11.11 22.51
N GLU A 43 -17.94 10.69 21.41
CA GLU A 43 -18.09 9.28 21.04
C GLU A 43 -16.82 8.66 20.44
N GLU A 44 -15.91 9.51 19.97
CA GLU A 44 -14.64 9.11 19.35
C GLU A 44 -13.47 9.22 20.34
N CYS A 45 -13.60 10.06 21.37
CA CYS A 45 -12.50 10.50 22.21
C CYS A 45 -11.81 9.35 22.93
N GLU A 46 -12.57 8.44 23.55
CA GLU A 46 -12.04 7.28 24.26
C GLU A 46 -11.28 6.35 23.30
N ARG A 47 -11.87 6.04 22.14
CA ARG A 47 -11.23 5.23 21.10
C ARG A 47 -9.93 5.86 20.58
N LEU A 48 -9.95 7.17 20.32
CA LEU A 48 -8.76 7.90 19.88
C LEU A 48 -7.67 7.98 20.97
N GLU A 49 -8.06 8.00 22.25
CA GLU A 49 -7.12 7.93 23.36
C GLU A 49 -6.40 6.57 23.39
N GLU A 50 -7.13 5.47 23.21
CA GLU A 50 -6.55 4.13 23.11
C GLU A 50 -5.57 4.00 21.94
N GLN A 51 -5.95 4.51 20.77
CA GLN A 51 -5.08 4.55 19.59
C GLN A 51 -3.81 5.39 19.84
N MET A 52 -3.96 6.53 20.54
CA MET A 52 -2.83 7.39 20.92
C MET A 52 -1.86 6.71 21.89
N ARG A 53 -2.28 5.73 22.69
CA ARG A 53 -1.38 4.94 23.54
C ARG A 53 -0.47 3.99 22.73
N ARG A 54 -0.77 3.75 21.46
CA ARG A 54 0.01 2.85 20.57
C ARG A 54 0.99 3.59 19.66
N VAL A 55 1.08 4.92 19.77
CA VAL A 55 1.91 5.77 18.91
C VAL A 55 3.37 5.33 18.87
N ASP A 56 3.95 4.95 20.01
CA ASP A 56 5.35 4.52 20.09
C ASP A 56 5.57 3.25 19.26
N LEU A 57 4.70 2.24 19.43
CA LEU A 57 4.72 1.02 18.63
C LEU A 57 4.57 1.28 17.11
N LEU A 58 3.77 2.28 16.73
CA LEU A 58 3.59 2.64 15.31
C LEU A 58 4.86 3.23 14.68
N ASN A 59 5.72 3.87 15.48
CA ASN A 59 6.98 4.46 15.04
C ASN A 59 8.17 3.48 15.13
N GLU A 60 7.95 2.26 15.66
CA GLU A 60 9.00 1.24 15.74
C GLU A 60 9.23 0.58 14.38
N PHE A 61 10.42 0.83 13.82
CA PHE A 61 10.95 0.18 12.64
C PHE A 61 12.42 -0.21 12.85
N PRO A 62 12.91 -1.29 12.21
CA PRO A 62 14.28 -1.76 12.40
C PRO A 62 15.33 -0.97 11.60
N PHE A 63 14.95 0.12 10.93
CA PHE A 63 15.83 0.82 10.00
C PHE A 63 16.74 1.86 10.68
N THR A 64 17.91 2.11 10.10
CA THR A 64 18.80 3.18 10.59
C THR A 64 18.23 4.57 10.33
N PHE A 65 17.28 4.69 9.39
CA PHE A 65 16.63 5.93 9.02
C PHE A 65 15.27 6.16 9.72
N THR A 66 14.89 5.31 10.69
CA THR A 66 13.58 5.37 11.35
C THR A 66 13.28 6.74 11.94
N GLU A 67 14.23 7.34 12.66
CA GLU A 67 14.05 8.67 13.28
C GLU A 67 13.82 9.77 12.22
N GLU A 68 14.62 9.75 11.14
CA GLU A 68 14.50 10.67 10.01
C GLU A 68 13.13 10.52 9.31
N ALA A 69 12.68 9.29 9.07
CA ALA A 69 11.45 8.99 8.34
C ALA A 69 10.16 9.04 9.19
N THR A 70 10.28 9.27 10.50
CA THR A 70 9.13 9.31 11.42
C THR A 70 9.12 10.61 12.22
N VAL A 71 9.95 10.71 13.25
CA VAL A 71 9.98 11.83 14.21
C VAL A 71 10.29 13.15 13.51
N GLN A 72 11.34 13.20 12.70
CA GLN A 72 11.75 14.45 12.04
C GLN A 72 10.74 14.92 10.99
N ILE A 73 10.04 14.00 10.31
CA ILE A 73 8.90 14.33 9.43
C ILE A 73 7.74 14.91 10.25
N SER A 74 7.40 14.28 11.39
CA SER A 74 6.32 14.77 12.26
C SER A 74 6.57 16.18 12.81
N GLN A 75 7.84 16.49 13.07
CA GLN A 75 8.33 17.80 13.55
C GLN A 75 8.53 18.82 12.41
N LYS A 76 8.37 18.38 11.15
CA LYS A 76 8.60 19.18 9.94
C LYS A 76 10.04 19.64 9.77
N GLU A 77 10.97 18.92 10.37
CA GLU A 77 12.41 19.10 10.18
C GLU A 77 12.86 18.42 8.89
N GLU A 78 12.20 17.32 8.54
CA GLU A 78 12.38 16.60 7.29
C GLU A 78 11.10 16.53 6.46
N SER A 79 11.28 16.22 5.19
CA SER A 79 10.19 15.91 4.26
C SER A 79 10.57 14.69 3.43
N ARG A 80 9.58 14.06 2.80
CA ARG A 80 9.79 12.96 1.87
C ARG A 80 10.71 13.34 0.72
N CYS A 81 10.57 14.55 0.18
CA CYS A 81 11.47 15.03 -0.86
C CYS A 81 12.91 15.20 -0.36
N SER A 82 13.11 15.78 0.83
CA SER A 82 14.43 15.94 1.44
C SER A 82 15.09 14.58 1.70
N PHE A 83 14.35 13.66 2.33
CA PHE A 83 14.78 12.29 2.62
C PHE A 83 15.27 11.56 1.36
N LEU A 84 14.50 11.63 0.27
CA LEU A 84 14.86 11.02 -1.02
C LEU A 84 16.03 11.74 -1.70
N THR A 85 16.09 13.07 -1.60
CA THR A 85 17.16 13.88 -2.22
C THR A 85 18.52 13.56 -1.60
N LYS A 86 18.60 13.46 -0.26
CA LYS A 86 19.83 13.08 0.45
C LYS A 86 20.40 11.72 0.02
N ARG A 87 19.55 10.85 -0.54
CA ARG A 87 19.90 9.50 -1.00
C ARG A 87 20.04 9.41 -2.52
N GLY A 88 19.90 10.51 -3.25
CA GLY A 88 19.93 10.52 -4.72
C GLY A 88 18.74 9.80 -5.38
N LEU A 89 17.66 9.56 -4.63
CA LEU A 89 16.48 8.82 -5.09
C LEU A 89 15.35 9.75 -5.56
N HIS A 90 15.41 11.03 -5.24
CA HIS A 90 14.36 11.97 -5.63
C HIS A 90 14.29 12.08 -7.15
N HIS A 91 13.09 11.89 -7.72
CA HIS A 91 12.82 11.82 -9.16
C HIS A 91 13.55 10.70 -9.93
N ALA A 92 14.07 9.68 -9.24
CA ALA A 92 14.75 8.55 -9.85
C ALA A 92 13.83 7.33 -9.95
N GLY A 93 13.68 6.75 -11.14
CA GLY A 93 12.90 5.54 -11.38
C GLY A 93 11.56 5.42 -10.64
N MET A 94 11.36 4.30 -9.95
CA MET A 94 10.14 4.00 -9.17
C MET A 94 9.92 4.99 -8.00
N TRP A 95 10.97 5.68 -7.53
CA TRP A 95 10.91 6.66 -6.44
C TRP A 95 10.26 7.98 -6.86
N MET A 96 10.16 8.25 -8.16
CA MET A 96 9.48 9.45 -8.69
C MET A 96 8.02 9.54 -8.22
N PHE A 97 7.38 8.40 -7.96
CA PHE A 97 5.97 8.32 -7.53
C PHE A 97 5.77 8.42 -6.01
N GLU A 98 6.86 8.50 -5.24
CA GLU A 98 6.77 8.62 -3.78
C GLU A 98 6.37 10.02 -3.32
N CYS A 99 6.59 11.05 -4.14
CA CYS A 99 6.29 12.45 -3.82
C CYS A 99 5.52 13.16 -4.93
N LYS A 100 4.81 14.24 -4.57
CA LYS A 100 4.02 15.05 -5.52
C LYS A 100 4.90 15.78 -6.56
N CYS A 101 6.19 15.97 -6.29
CA CYS A 101 7.12 16.68 -7.19
C CYS A 101 7.35 15.96 -8.53
N GLY A 102 7.27 14.62 -8.55
CA GLY A 102 7.42 13.83 -9.78
C GLY A 102 6.22 13.91 -10.73
N SER A 103 5.05 14.34 -10.25
CA SER A 103 3.81 14.38 -11.05
C SER A 103 3.66 15.65 -11.88
N SER A 104 4.36 16.74 -11.52
CA SER A 104 4.17 18.07 -12.13
C SER A 104 5.04 18.32 -13.37
N SER A 105 6.04 17.46 -13.63
CA SER A 105 7.13 17.78 -14.56
C SER A 105 7.16 16.94 -15.83
N VAL A 106 6.31 15.92 -16.02
CA VAL A 106 6.48 15.03 -17.18
C VAL A 106 5.18 14.49 -17.78
N THR A 107 4.89 14.95 -18.99
CA THR A 107 4.08 14.24 -20.00
C THR A 107 4.88 13.04 -20.50
N PHE A 108 5.07 12.03 -19.65
CA PHE A 108 5.69 10.78 -20.07
C PHE A 108 4.75 10.08 -21.07
N SER A 109 5.26 9.79 -22.27
CA SER A 109 4.63 8.79 -23.14
C SER A 109 4.57 7.46 -22.38
N ALA A 110 3.59 6.60 -22.70
CA ALA A 110 3.50 5.28 -22.06
C ALA A 110 4.85 4.55 -22.11
N TYR A 111 5.55 4.65 -23.24
CA TYR A 111 6.85 4.03 -23.50
C TYR A 111 7.97 4.49 -22.55
N ASP A 112 8.02 5.78 -22.23
CA ASP A 112 9.10 6.37 -21.45
C ASP A 112 8.93 6.10 -19.94
N ARG A 113 7.70 5.82 -19.46
CA ARG A 113 7.42 5.48 -18.04
C ARG A 113 8.01 4.13 -17.65
N PHE A 114 8.01 3.17 -18.57
CA PHE A 114 8.43 1.79 -18.34
C PHE A 114 9.95 1.59 -18.40
N ARG A 115 10.68 2.49 -19.06
CA ARG A 115 12.14 2.40 -19.17
C ARG A 115 12.88 2.79 -17.87
N ASN A 116 12.16 3.36 -16.91
CA ASN A 116 12.67 3.85 -15.64
C ASN A 116 12.33 2.94 -14.44
N GLU A 117 11.87 1.70 -14.66
CA GLU A 117 11.50 0.74 -13.59
C GLU A 117 12.70 0.06 -12.90
N GLY A 118 13.76 0.83 -12.60
CA GLY A 118 14.91 0.37 -11.84
C GLY A 118 14.83 0.76 -10.36
N TRP A 119 15.48 -0.03 -9.50
CA TRP A 119 15.61 0.28 -8.08
C TRP A 119 16.42 1.56 -7.82
N HIS A 120 17.30 1.97 -8.73
CA HIS A 120 18.23 3.10 -8.52
C HIS A 120 19.00 3.02 -7.19
N LEU A 121 19.31 1.78 -6.80
CA LEU A 121 20.08 1.42 -5.61
C LEU A 121 21.20 0.46 -6.02
N PRO A 122 22.31 0.42 -5.28
CA PRO A 122 23.34 -0.61 -5.43
C PRO A 122 22.74 -2.02 -5.34
N SER A 123 23.41 -2.98 -5.96
CA SER A 123 22.95 -4.38 -5.98
C SER A 123 22.81 -5.00 -4.58
N SER A 124 23.62 -4.54 -3.62
CA SER A 124 23.56 -4.94 -2.20
C SER A 124 22.37 -4.37 -1.43
N SER A 125 21.72 -3.33 -1.96
CA SER A 125 20.69 -2.56 -1.25
C SER A 125 19.29 -2.78 -1.83
N CYS A 126 19.13 -3.65 -2.82
CA CYS A 126 17.82 -3.90 -3.43
C CYS A 126 17.66 -5.35 -3.90
N PRO A 127 16.42 -5.84 -4.02
CA PRO A 127 16.16 -7.19 -4.46
C PRO A 127 16.21 -7.34 -5.99
N CYS A 128 17.36 -7.04 -6.60
CA CYS A 128 17.56 -7.12 -8.06
C CYS A 128 17.88 -8.53 -8.59
N ARG A 129 18.03 -9.51 -7.69
CA ARG A 129 18.26 -10.93 -7.99
C ARG A 129 17.32 -11.81 -7.19
N GLY A 130 17.30 -13.11 -7.50
CA GLY A 130 16.61 -14.10 -6.67
C GLY A 130 17.23 -14.23 -5.28
N PRO A 131 16.45 -14.62 -4.26
CA PRO A 131 16.98 -14.88 -2.93
C PRO A 131 17.94 -16.10 -2.95
N LEU A 132 18.90 -16.15 -2.03
CA LEU A 132 19.85 -17.26 -1.94
C LEU A 132 19.19 -18.59 -1.54
N SER A 133 18.10 -18.50 -0.79
CA SER A 133 17.27 -19.64 -0.40
C SER A 133 15.79 -19.27 -0.50
N PRO A 134 14.90 -20.22 -0.84
CA PRO A 134 13.46 -20.00 -0.71
C PRO A 134 13.09 -19.54 0.70
N VAL A 135 11.96 -18.85 0.82
CA VAL A 135 11.39 -18.52 2.13
C VAL A 135 10.94 -19.82 2.82
N THR A 136 11.62 -20.22 3.89
CA THR A 136 11.35 -21.48 4.62
C THR A 136 10.45 -21.29 5.84
N SER A 137 10.46 -20.09 6.42
CA SER A 137 9.63 -19.70 7.56
C SER A 137 8.80 -18.48 7.20
N GLN A 138 7.64 -18.32 7.84
CA GLN A 138 6.82 -17.13 7.66
C GLN A 138 7.61 -15.87 8.02
N LEU A 139 7.61 -14.88 7.13
CA LEU A 139 8.20 -13.57 7.40
C LEU A 139 7.21 -12.75 8.23
N CYS A 140 7.63 -12.30 9.41
CA CYS A 140 6.76 -11.63 10.37
C CYS A 140 7.17 -10.18 10.63
N SER A 141 8.33 -9.74 10.13
CA SER A 141 8.81 -8.37 10.31
C SER A 141 9.67 -7.89 9.14
N TRP A 142 9.86 -6.57 9.05
CA TRP A 142 10.85 -5.98 8.15
C TRP A 142 12.26 -6.52 8.38
N LYS A 143 12.63 -6.80 9.64
CA LYS A 143 13.94 -7.36 9.98
C LYS A 143 14.11 -8.74 9.36
N ASP A 144 13.11 -9.61 9.48
CA ASP A 144 13.13 -10.96 8.91
C ASP A 144 13.30 -10.91 7.38
N TYR A 145 12.58 -10.02 6.72
CA TYR A 145 12.68 -9.85 5.26
C TYR A 145 14.08 -9.36 4.84
N TYR A 146 14.62 -8.35 5.53
CA TYR A 146 15.95 -7.80 5.21
C TYR A 146 17.07 -8.81 5.47
N GLU A 147 16.98 -9.58 6.56
CA GLU A 147 17.93 -10.66 6.86
C GLU A 147 17.86 -11.77 5.80
N TRP A 148 16.65 -12.20 5.43
CA TRP A 148 16.45 -13.21 4.38
C TRP A 148 16.95 -12.75 3.00
N ARG A 149 16.70 -11.48 2.66
CA ARG A 149 17.16 -10.88 1.40
C ARG A 149 18.62 -10.45 1.40
N GLN A 150 19.29 -10.49 2.55
CA GLN A 150 20.63 -9.96 2.76
C GLN A 150 20.77 -8.48 2.36
N ILE A 151 19.75 -7.69 2.68
CA ILE A 151 19.72 -6.24 2.43
C ILE A 151 20.04 -5.53 3.76
N PRO A 152 20.94 -4.54 3.78
CA PRO A 152 21.26 -3.80 4.99
C PRO A 152 20.09 -2.88 5.40
N LEU A 153 19.92 -2.67 6.71
CA LEU A 153 18.83 -1.89 7.31
C LEU A 153 18.94 -0.37 7.07
N ASP A 154 19.97 0.10 6.40
CA ASP A 154 20.10 1.47 5.90
C ASP A 154 19.51 1.66 4.49
N SER A 155 19.22 0.57 3.77
CA SER A 155 18.54 0.64 2.49
C SER A 155 17.09 1.10 2.66
N PRO A 156 16.64 2.14 1.93
CA PRO A 156 15.26 2.62 2.02
C PRO A 156 14.26 1.77 1.22
N VAL A 157 14.67 0.63 0.65
CA VAL A 157 13.86 -0.15 -0.32
C VAL A 157 12.50 -0.61 0.24
N ALA A 158 12.34 -0.67 1.56
CA ALA A 158 11.06 -0.92 2.24
C ALA A 158 9.98 0.13 1.89
N LEU A 159 10.37 1.35 1.49
CA LEU A 159 9.43 2.37 1.02
C LEU A 159 8.72 1.97 -0.26
N LEU A 160 9.27 1.04 -1.05
CA LEU A 160 8.64 0.49 -2.24
C LEU A 160 8.09 -0.92 -1.98
N LEU A 161 8.87 -1.76 -1.28
CA LEU A 161 8.52 -3.17 -1.04
C LEU A 161 7.31 -3.38 -0.12
N HIS A 162 6.82 -2.36 0.56
CA HIS A 162 5.61 -2.52 1.37
C HIS A 162 4.41 -3.00 0.53
N TRP A 163 4.35 -2.73 -0.78
CA TRP A 163 3.29 -3.23 -1.66
C TRP A 163 3.23 -4.76 -1.73
N PRO A 164 4.26 -5.47 -2.27
CA PRO A 164 4.24 -6.93 -2.35
C PRO A 164 4.25 -7.59 -0.96
N LEU A 165 4.89 -6.98 0.05
CA LEU A 165 4.92 -7.55 1.39
C LEU A 165 3.59 -7.41 2.13
N THR A 166 2.79 -6.37 1.84
CA THR A 166 1.40 -6.28 2.30
C THR A 166 0.55 -7.37 1.64
N ILE A 167 0.74 -7.64 0.34
CA ILE A 167 0.07 -8.76 -0.35
C ILE A 167 0.44 -10.10 0.32
N TYR A 168 1.73 -10.32 0.55
CA TYR A 168 2.21 -11.52 1.24
C TYR A 168 1.54 -11.67 2.62
N HIS A 169 1.57 -10.62 3.43
CA HIS A 169 0.97 -10.65 4.76
C HIS A 169 -0.55 -10.88 4.73
N ALA A 170 -1.27 -10.26 3.78
CA ALA A 170 -2.70 -10.48 3.58
C ALA A 170 -3.02 -11.95 3.25
N VAL A 171 -2.25 -12.58 2.38
CA VAL A 171 -2.42 -14.00 2.03
C VAL A 171 -2.10 -14.90 3.23
N GLN A 172 -1.05 -14.59 4.00
CA GLN A 172 -0.74 -15.34 5.23
C GLN A 172 -1.82 -15.18 6.29
N ALA A 173 -2.39 -13.99 6.46
CA ALA A 173 -3.41 -13.70 7.48
C ALA A 173 -4.73 -14.44 7.22
N ILE A 174 -5.11 -14.63 5.96
CA ILE A 174 -6.27 -15.45 5.57
C ILE A 174 -5.93 -16.96 5.62
N GLY A 175 -4.64 -17.30 5.65
CA GLY A 175 -4.14 -18.67 5.63
C GLY A 175 -4.09 -19.20 4.20
N ILE A 176 -2.89 -19.42 3.66
CA ILE A 176 -2.73 -19.97 2.32
C ILE A 176 -3.40 -21.35 2.19
N GLU A 177 -3.40 -22.13 3.28
CA GLU A 177 -4.11 -23.41 3.37
C GLU A 177 -5.63 -23.27 3.23
N ASN A 178 -6.23 -22.18 3.70
CA ASN A 178 -7.65 -21.91 3.44
C ASN A 178 -7.94 -21.62 1.96
N LEU A 179 -6.90 -21.33 1.17
CA LEU A 179 -6.96 -21.19 -0.29
C LEU A 179 -6.62 -22.52 -1.02
N THR A 180 -5.99 -23.50 -0.34
CA THR A 180 -5.38 -24.70 -0.95
C THR A 180 -6.30 -25.69 -1.66
N PRO A 181 -7.61 -25.86 -1.35
CA PRO A 181 -8.44 -26.76 -2.17
C PRO A 181 -8.58 -26.28 -3.64
N ARG A 182 -8.19 -25.02 -3.95
CA ARG A 182 -8.44 -24.34 -5.24
C ARG A 182 -7.19 -23.83 -5.97
N ILE A 183 -6.01 -23.84 -5.35
CA ILE A 183 -4.76 -23.35 -5.98
C ILE A 183 -4.09 -24.51 -6.72
N SER A 184 -4.30 -24.56 -8.04
CA SER A 184 -3.69 -25.53 -8.96
C SER A 184 -2.41 -24.97 -9.59
N ASP A 185 -1.45 -24.49 -8.78
CA ASP A 185 -0.20 -23.82 -9.22
C ASP A 185 -0.33 -22.32 -9.61
N GLU A 186 -1.51 -21.70 -9.46
CA GLU A 186 -1.71 -20.27 -9.70
C GLU A 186 -2.45 -19.58 -8.55
N LEU A 187 -1.92 -18.47 -8.04
CA LEU A 187 -2.60 -17.55 -7.13
C LEU A 187 -3.11 -16.31 -7.89
N ARG A 188 -4.43 -16.30 -8.16
CA ARG A 188 -5.18 -15.15 -8.68
C ARG A 188 -5.57 -14.17 -7.58
N ILE A 189 -5.14 -12.92 -7.71
CA ILE A 189 -5.38 -11.82 -6.78
C ILE A 189 -6.04 -10.67 -7.57
N HIS A 190 -7.17 -10.17 -7.09
CA HIS A 190 -7.70 -8.89 -7.57
C HIS A 190 -7.20 -7.78 -6.64
N TYR A 191 -6.40 -6.85 -7.18
CA TYR A 191 -5.83 -5.71 -6.45
C TYR A 191 -6.63 -4.45 -6.77
N LEU A 192 -7.27 -3.85 -5.77
CA LEU A 192 -8.21 -2.74 -6.00
C LEU A 192 -7.58 -1.39 -5.65
N GLY A 193 -7.86 -0.39 -6.50
CA GLY A 193 -7.46 1.00 -6.27
C GLY A 193 -5.96 1.29 -6.43
N PRO A 194 -5.25 0.74 -7.43
CA PRO A 194 -3.83 1.07 -7.64
C PRO A 194 -3.68 2.57 -7.96
N GLN A 195 -2.74 3.24 -7.31
CA GLN A 195 -2.40 4.64 -7.54
C GLN A 195 -0.90 4.80 -7.79
N LYS A 196 -0.10 4.92 -6.72
CA LYS A 196 1.37 5.01 -6.81
C LYS A 196 1.97 3.76 -7.45
N GLU A 197 1.34 2.63 -7.17
CA GLU A 197 1.67 1.30 -7.66
C GLU A 197 1.74 1.24 -9.20
N LEU A 198 0.94 2.06 -9.90
CA LEU A 198 0.94 2.14 -11.36
C LEU A 198 2.25 2.67 -11.94
N GLY A 199 3.05 3.39 -11.15
CA GLY A 199 4.41 3.81 -11.48
C GLY A 199 5.51 2.90 -10.92
N GLN A 200 5.12 1.84 -10.21
CA GLN A 200 6.02 0.98 -9.43
C GLN A 200 5.75 -0.51 -9.71
N LEU A 201 5.27 -0.84 -10.91
CA LEU A 201 4.81 -2.18 -11.26
C LEU A 201 5.93 -3.23 -11.12
N GLY A 202 7.17 -2.87 -11.45
CA GLY A 202 8.35 -3.72 -11.27
C GLY A 202 8.58 -4.22 -9.83
N VAL A 203 8.07 -3.52 -8.81
CA VAL A 203 8.16 -3.95 -7.40
C VAL A 203 7.42 -5.28 -7.19
N PHE A 204 6.31 -5.52 -7.90
CA PHE A 204 5.52 -6.75 -7.77
C PHE A 204 6.24 -8.00 -8.28
N ALA A 205 7.38 -7.85 -8.98
CA ALA A 205 8.22 -8.99 -9.35
C ALA A 205 8.67 -9.78 -8.11
N GLU A 206 8.78 -9.11 -6.96
CA GLU A 206 9.14 -9.71 -5.69
C GLU A 206 8.17 -10.81 -5.22
N LEU A 207 6.91 -10.79 -5.67
CA LEU A 207 5.93 -11.83 -5.34
C LEU A 207 6.40 -13.23 -5.74
N ARG A 208 7.26 -13.35 -6.75
CA ARG A 208 7.87 -14.64 -7.15
C ARG A 208 8.77 -15.25 -6.07
N ALA A 209 9.42 -14.40 -5.28
CA ALA A 209 10.31 -14.82 -4.20
C ALA A 209 9.50 -15.18 -2.95
N LEU A 210 8.42 -14.43 -2.72
CA LEU A 210 7.52 -14.58 -1.57
C LEU A 210 6.59 -15.80 -1.68
N PHE A 211 6.30 -16.25 -2.91
CA PHE A 211 5.44 -17.40 -3.19
C PHE A 211 6.16 -18.40 -4.11
N PRO A 212 7.22 -19.08 -3.60
CA PRO A 212 7.99 -20.02 -4.41
C PRO A 212 7.10 -21.15 -4.93
N GLY A 213 7.20 -21.43 -6.24
CA GLY A 213 6.43 -22.50 -6.89
C GLY A 213 5.02 -22.12 -7.34
N LEU A 214 4.52 -20.92 -7.02
CA LEU A 214 3.22 -20.45 -7.50
C LEU A 214 3.37 -19.44 -8.64
N ARG A 215 2.52 -19.55 -9.66
CA ARG A 215 2.30 -18.49 -10.63
C ARG A 215 1.36 -17.45 -10.04
N ILE A 216 1.77 -16.18 -10.02
CA ILE A 216 0.97 -15.10 -9.46
C ILE A 216 0.31 -14.32 -10.57
N ARG A 217 -1.02 -14.22 -10.52
CA ARG A 217 -1.79 -13.38 -11.45
C ARG A 217 -2.47 -12.27 -10.68
N LEU A 218 -1.98 -11.04 -10.88
CA LEU A 218 -2.47 -9.84 -10.22
C LEU A 218 -3.32 -9.03 -11.20
N GLN A 219 -4.61 -8.89 -10.94
CA GLN A 219 -5.52 -8.06 -11.74
C GLN A 219 -5.74 -6.74 -10.99
N LEU A 220 -5.09 -5.67 -11.45
CA LEU A 220 -5.13 -4.35 -10.85
C LEU A 220 -6.33 -3.56 -11.42
N VAL A 221 -7.31 -3.24 -10.58
CA VAL A 221 -8.57 -2.62 -11.00
C VAL A 221 -8.78 -1.30 -10.28
N GLY A 222 -8.90 -0.20 -11.02
CA GLY A 222 -9.20 1.10 -10.40
C GLY A 222 -9.44 2.22 -11.41
N PRO A 223 -10.10 3.31 -10.98
CA PRO A 223 -10.39 4.46 -11.84
C PRO A 223 -9.12 5.23 -12.26
N ASP A 224 -8.02 5.08 -11.52
CA ASP A 224 -6.75 5.78 -11.78
C ASP A 224 -5.85 5.05 -12.79
N VAL A 225 -6.19 3.83 -13.19
CA VAL A 225 -5.51 3.14 -14.30
C VAL A 225 -5.60 4.00 -15.57
N PRO A 226 -4.48 4.36 -16.22
CA PRO A 226 -4.50 5.18 -17.42
C PRO A 226 -5.29 4.51 -18.55
N GLN A 227 -5.99 5.31 -19.36
CA GLN A 227 -6.82 4.78 -20.45
C GLN A 227 -6.02 3.90 -21.44
N HIS A 228 -4.76 4.25 -21.72
CA HIS A 228 -3.91 3.48 -22.62
C HIS A 228 -3.37 2.17 -22.01
N MET A 229 -3.60 1.94 -20.71
CA MET A 229 -3.24 0.69 -20.02
C MET A 229 -4.47 -0.18 -19.72
N ASP A 230 -5.68 0.25 -20.07
CA ASP A 230 -6.88 -0.56 -19.82
C ASP A 230 -6.87 -1.84 -20.67
N GLY A 231 -7.00 -2.98 -20.02
CA GLY A 231 -6.92 -4.32 -20.62
C GLY A 231 -5.50 -4.85 -20.77
N GLU A 232 -4.48 -4.05 -20.50
CA GLU A 232 -3.09 -4.43 -20.75
C GLU A 232 -2.60 -5.56 -19.86
N ILE A 233 -1.83 -6.48 -20.47
CA ILE A 233 -1.20 -7.61 -19.78
C ILE A 233 0.31 -7.41 -19.77
N ILE A 234 0.85 -7.40 -18.56
CA ILE A 234 2.25 -7.19 -18.27
C ILE A 234 2.83 -8.47 -17.66
N SER A 235 3.91 -9.00 -18.24
CA SER A 235 4.58 -10.21 -17.73
C SER A 235 5.93 -9.89 -17.11
N LEU A 236 6.03 -9.98 -15.77
CA LEU A 236 7.26 -9.70 -15.01
C LEU A 236 8.22 -10.89 -15.07
N CYS A 237 9.05 -10.91 -16.12
CA CYS A 237 9.94 -12.05 -16.41
C CYS A 237 11.14 -12.14 -15.45
N GLY A 238 11.57 -11.03 -14.84
CA GLY A 238 12.72 -10.92 -13.94
C GLY A 238 12.48 -9.97 -12.77
N TYR A 239 13.49 -9.72 -11.96
CA TYR A 239 13.47 -8.66 -10.95
C TYR A 239 13.83 -7.31 -11.58
N ALA A 240 13.37 -6.21 -10.97
CA ALA A 240 13.78 -4.87 -11.37
C ALA A 240 15.31 -4.69 -11.23
N PRO A 241 15.98 -3.98 -12.15
CA PRO A 241 17.43 -3.84 -12.16
C PRO A 241 17.93 -2.91 -11.04
N CYS A 242 19.15 -3.16 -10.56
CA CYS A 242 19.89 -2.23 -9.70
C CYS A 242 20.59 -1.14 -10.53
N MET A 243 21.27 -0.20 -9.87
CA MET A 243 22.05 0.86 -10.55
C MET A 243 23.30 0.33 -11.28
N GLU A 244 23.86 -0.79 -10.83
CA GLU A 244 25.14 -1.37 -11.28
C GLU A 244 24.92 -2.50 -12.30
N GLU A 245 24.15 -2.25 -13.38
CA GLU A 245 23.66 -3.31 -14.27
C GLU A 245 24.76 -4.18 -14.90
N GLU A 246 25.89 -3.58 -15.30
CA GLU A 246 26.99 -4.27 -15.99
C GLU A 246 27.80 -5.18 -15.05
N GLU A 247 28.04 -4.75 -13.81
CA GLU A 247 28.84 -5.49 -12.83
C GLU A 247 27.99 -6.54 -12.09
N CYS A 248 26.72 -6.21 -11.83
CA CYS A 248 25.80 -7.08 -11.13
C CYS A 248 25.34 -8.26 -12.01
N GLY A 249 25.30 -8.11 -13.33
CA GLY A 249 24.74 -9.13 -14.21
C GLY A 249 23.26 -9.44 -13.91
N CYS A 250 22.58 -8.61 -13.11
CA CYS A 250 21.13 -8.59 -13.06
C CYS A 250 20.69 -8.15 -14.46
N GLN A 251 20.02 -9.02 -15.20
CA GLN A 251 19.66 -8.71 -16.58
C GLN A 251 18.79 -7.45 -16.58
N CYS A 252 19.33 -6.35 -17.11
CA CYS A 252 18.53 -5.21 -17.56
C CYS A 252 17.74 -5.69 -18.76
N SER A 253 16.64 -6.38 -18.50
CA SER A 253 15.77 -6.74 -19.56
C SER A 253 14.90 -5.51 -19.80
N SER A 254 15.10 -4.88 -20.95
CA SER A 254 14.04 -4.26 -21.75
C SER A 254 12.86 -5.22 -22.06
N GLN A 255 12.71 -6.29 -21.26
CA GLN A 255 11.79 -7.43 -21.34
C GLN A 255 11.14 -7.72 -19.97
N ILE A 256 11.27 -6.86 -18.95
CA ILE A 256 10.48 -6.98 -17.68
C ILE A 256 8.99 -6.87 -17.99
N LEU A 257 8.65 -6.25 -19.12
CA LEU A 257 7.30 -6.02 -19.58
C LEU A 257 7.22 -6.47 -21.05
N LYS A 258 6.91 -7.75 -21.30
CA LYS A 258 6.52 -8.19 -22.64
C LYS A 258 5.03 -7.90 -22.84
N HIS A 259 4.72 -7.00 -23.77
CA HIS A 259 3.37 -6.79 -24.29
C HIS A 259 3.06 -7.94 -25.26
N ASN A 260 2.63 -9.09 -24.74
CA ASN A 260 2.45 -10.29 -25.55
C ASN A 260 1.04 -10.37 -26.12
N ASN A 261 0.93 -10.29 -27.45
CA ASN A 261 -0.26 -10.75 -28.18
C ASN A 261 -0.25 -12.27 -28.45
N LYS A 262 0.83 -13.01 -28.12
CA LYS A 262 0.89 -14.48 -28.17
C LYS A 262 1.85 -15.05 -27.11
N SER A 263 1.45 -16.17 -26.53
CA SER A 263 2.12 -16.95 -25.48
C SER A 263 3.47 -17.53 -25.91
N SER A 264 4.51 -17.33 -25.09
CA SER A 264 5.58 -18.30 -24.88
C SER A 264 6.44 -17.86 -23.69
N GLU A 265 6.59 -18.76 -22.71
CA GLU A 265 7.23 -18.66 -21.38
C GLU A 265 6.32 -18.08 -20.26
N SER A 266 5.88 -19.00 -19.38
CA SER A 266 5.05 -18.73 -18.20
C SER A 266 5.81 -17.88 -17.19
N SER A 267 5.64 -16.55 -17.24
CA SER A 267 6.20 -15.65 -16.24
C SER A 267 5.64 -15.96 -14.85
N ALA A 268 6.50 -15.96 -13.83
CA ALA A 268 6.09 -16.26 -12.46
C ALA A 268 5.08 -15.23 -11.91
N VAL A 269 5.12 -13.99 -12.39
CA VAL A 269 4.17 -12.94 -12.04
C VAL A 269 3.64 -12.28 -13.31
N SER A 270 2.32 -12.22 -13.45
CA SER A 270 1.63 -11.49 -14.52
C SER A 270 0.67 -10.47 -13.92
N LEU A 271 0.71 -9.25 -14.44
CA LEU A 271 -0.19 -8.16 -14.08
C LEU A 271 -1.19 -7.94 -15.22
N GLN A 272 -2.44 -7.66 -14.90
CA GLN A 272 -3.42 -7.20 -15.87
C GLN A 272 -4.16 -5.99 -15.31
N LEU A 273 -4.29 -4.92 -16.10
CA LEU A 273 -4.82 -3.66 -15.62
C LEU A 273 -6.21 -3.40 -16.18
N TYR A 274 -7.09 -2.86 -15.33
CA TYR A 274 -8.45 -2.51 -15.71
C TYR A 274 -8.81 -1.12 -15.18
N ARG A 275 -9.17 -0.23 -16.08
CA ARG A 275 -9.68 1.09 -15.75
C ARG A 275 -11.16 1.02 -15.38
N GLY A 276 -11.50 1.62 -14.25
CA GLY A 276 -12.88 1.77 -13.78
C GLY A 276 -13.08 1.21 -12.37
N PHE A 277 -14.28 1.37 -11.83
CA PHE A 277 -14.61 0.82 -10.53
C PHE A 277 -14.79 -0.70 -10.60
N TYR A 278 -14.40 -1.38 -9.53
CA TYR A 278 -14.41 -2.84 -9.49
C TYR A 278 -15.79 -3.45 -9.77
N HIS A 279 -16.85 -2.88 -9.18
CA HIS A 279 -18.23 -3.32 -9.40
C HIS A 279 -18.70 -3.19 -10.85
N ASP A 280 -18.20 -2.21 -11.61
CA ASP A 280 -18.54 -2.04 -13.02
C ASP A 280 -17.75 -3.00 -13.91
N ARG A 281 -16.48 -3.26 -13.55
CA ARG A 281 -15.55 -4.04 -14.39
C ARG A 281 -15.60 -5.54 -14.13
N TYR A 282 -16.06 -5.98 -12.96
CA TYR A 282 -15.99 -7.39 -12.58
C TYR A 282 -16.72 -8.33 -13.56
N SER A 283 -17.85 -7.90 -14.11
CA SER A 283 -18.60 -8.71 -15.08
C SER A 283 -17.81 -8.98 -16.38
N ASP A 284 -16.95 -8.05 -16.80
CA ASP A 284 -16.05 -8.24 -17.94
C ASP A 284 -14.86 -9.10 -17.54
N ILE A 285 -14.26 -8.81 -16.39
CA ILE A 285 -13.12 -9.57 -15.85
C ILE A 285 -13.48 -11.06 -15.69
N ALA A 286 -14.67 -11.36 -15.18
CA ALA A 286 -15.13 -12.72 -14.91
C ALA A 286 -15.46 -13.53 -16.19
N LYS A 287 -15.60 -12.88 -17.36
CA LYS A 287 -15.77 -13.60 -18.64
C LYS A 287 -14.46 -14.22 -19.11
N ASP A 288 -13.37 -13.47 -18.93
CA ASP A 288 -12.05 -13.82 -19.45
C ASP A 288 -11.19 -14.58 -18.44
N SER A 289 -11.66 -14.78 -17.21
CA SER A 289 -10.86 -15.29 -16.10
C SER A 289 -11.67 -15.99 -15.02
N PRO A 290 -11.14 -17.07 -14.41
CA PRO A 290 -11.74 -17.63 -13.21
C PRO A 290 -11.76 -16.60 -12.07
N PRO A 291 -12.65 -16.76 -11.07
CA PRO A 291 -12.72 -15.85 -9.94
C PRO A 291 -11.38 -15.78 -9.18
N PRO A 292 -11.10 -14.64 -8.52
CA PRO A 292 -9.92 -14.49 -7.68
C PRO A 292 -9.99 -15.45 -6.49
N HIS A 293 -8.82 -15.81 -5.96
CA HIS A 293 -8.74 -16.49 -4.67
C HIS A 293 -8.86 -15.50 -3.51
N ILE A 294 -8.43 -14.27 -3.73
CA ILE A 294 -8.43 -13.19 -2.73
C ILE A 294 -8.57 -11.84 -3.43
N VAL A 295 -9.32 -10.93 -2.81
CA VAL A 295 -9.36 -9.51 -3.16
C VAL A 295 -8.50 -8.76 -2.16
N ILE A 296 -7.62 -7.88 -2.63
CA ILE A 296 -6.76 -7.07 -1.78
C ILE A 296 -6.94 -5.60 -2.17
N ALA A 297 -7.23 -4.74 -1.19
CA ALA A 297 -7.48 -3.32 -1.40
C ALA A 297 -6.62 -2.49 -0.44
N PRO A 298 -5.39 -2.13 -0.87
CA PRO A 298 -4.50 -1.36 -0.02
C PRO A 298 -4.92 0.11 0.07
N ASN A 299 -4.75 0.72 1.24
CA ASN A 299 -5.11 2.11 1.52
C ASN A 299 -6.54 2.47 1.05
N ALA A 300 -7.50 1.58 1.35
CA ALA A 300 -8.79 1.53 0.68
C ALA A 300 -9.62 2.82 0.88
N GLY A 301 -9.57 3.44 2.07
CA GLY A 301 -10.35 4.64 2.33
C GLY A 301 -11.86 4.40 2.22
N ILE A 302 -12.34 3.23 2.66
CA ILE A 302 -13.75 2.81 2.48
C ILE A 302 -14.73 3.83 3.05
N ALA A 303 -14.44 4.37 4.23
CA ALA A 303 -15.28 5.39 4.86
C ALA A 303 -15.20 6.76 4.16
N ALA A 304 -14.16 7.01 3.37
CA ALA A 304 -13.95 8.29 2.69
C ALA A 304 -14.61 8.36 1.31
N TYR A 305 -14.77 7.22 0.62
CA TYR A 305 -15.27 7.18 -0.76
C TYR A 305 -16.57 6.36 -0.89
N PRO A 306 -17.72 7.01 -1.17
CA PRO A 306 -19.01 6.32 -1.33
C PRO A 306 -19.03 5.28 -2.45
N SER A 307 -18.13 5.39 -3.44
CA SER A 307 -17.98 4.41 -4.54
C SER A 307 -17.60 3.00 -4.06
N TRP A 308 -17.17 2.84 -2.80
CA TRP A 308 -16.95 1.52 -2.22
C TRP A 308 -18.22 0.72 -1.98
N LEU A 309 -19.37 1.36 -1.74
CA LEU A 309 -20.61 0.67 -1.38
C LEU A 309 -20.96 -0.48 -2.36
N PRO A 310 -21.13 -0.23 -3.67
CA PRO A 310 -21.41 -1.31 -4.63
C PRO A 310 -20.26 -2.32 -4.76
N THR A 311 -19.00 -1.92 -4.54
CA THR A 311 -17.86 -2.84 -4.51
C THR A 311 -17.95 -3.81 -3.32
N ILE A 312 -18.32 -3.34 -2.13
CA ILE A 312 -18.46 -4.18 -0.93
C ILE A 312 -19.66 -5.13 -1.06
N GLU A 313 -20.76 -4.67 -1.65
CA GLU A 313 -21.91 -5.53 -1.98
C GLU A 313 -21.49 -6.67 -2.94
N LEU A 314 -20.77 -6.34 -4.01
CA LEU A 314 -20.25 -7.33 -4.95
C LEU A 314 -19.31 -8.34 -4.27
N ILE A 315 -18.35 -7.88 -3.46
CA ILE A 315 -17.40 -8.77 -2.75
C ILE A 315 -18.16 -9.76 -1.84
N LYS A 316 -19.18 -9.27 -1.13
CA LYS A 316 -20.05 -10.12 -0.29
C LYS A 316 -20.76 -11.19 -1.12
N GLU A 317 -21.26 -10.86 -2.32
CA GLU A 317 -21.91 -11.81 -3.22
C GLU A 317 -20.94 -12.86 -3.78
N MET A 318 -19.70 -12.44 -4.08
CA MET A 318 -18.65 -13.32 -4.59
C MET A 318 -18.24 -14.41 -3.60
N LYS A 319 -18.38 -14.17 -2.28
CA LYS A 319 -17.93 -15.06 -1.20
C LYS A 319 -16.43 -15.42 -1.32
N VAL A 320 -15.63 -14.45 -1.73
CA VAL A 320 -14.17 -14.55 -1.80
C VAL A 320 -13.60 -13.72 -0.64
N PRO A 321 -12.55 -14.20 0.08
CA PRO A 321 -11.90 -13.41 1.10
C PRO A 321 -11.42 -12.06 0.55
N ALA A 322 -11.70 -10.99 1.28
CA ALA A 322 -11.25 -9.65 0.91
C ALA A 322 -10.49 -9.00 2.05
N VAL A 323 -9.23 -8.64 1.81
CA VAL A 323 -8.34 -7.98 2.77
C VAL A 323 -8.15 -6.53 2.38
N PHE A 324 -8.31 -5.64 3.35
CA PHE A 324 -8.17 -4.20 3.19
C PHE A 324 -7.04 -3.70 4.07
N SER A 325 -6.39 -2.61 3.66
CA SER A 325 -5.51 -1.85 4.54
C SER A 325 -5.90 -0.37 4.57
N ASP A 326 -5.49 0.34 5.61
CA ASP A 326 -5.63 1.79 5.70
C ASP A 326 -4.49 2.44 6.50
N TYR A 327 -4.45 3.77 6.48
CA TYR A 327 -3.34 4.58 6.98
C TYR A 327 -3.23 4.61 8.51
N CYS A 328 -4.33 4.40 9.22
CA CYS A 328 -4.40 4.39 10.68
C CYS A 328 -5.56 3.55 11.20
N GLU A 329 -5.53 3.22 12.49
CA GLU A 329 -6.54 2.39 13.14
C GLU A 329 -7.94 3.03 13.07
N GLU A 330 -8.03 4.36 13.14
CA GLU A 330 -9.31 5.07 13.03
C GLU A 330 -9.96 4.91 11.64
N ALA A 331 -9.17 5.01 10.58
CA ALA A 331 -9.68 4.81 9.23
C ALA A 331 -10.20 3.38 9.03
N CYS A 332 -9.48 2.38 9.56
CA CYS A 332 -9.93 0.98 9.59
C CYS A 332 -11.21 0.79 10.42
N HIS A 333 -11.33 1.46 11.57
CA HIS A 333 -12.54 1.39 12.40
C HIS A 333 -13.77 1.92 11.65
N LEU A 334 -13.64 3.10 11.03
CA LEU A 334 -14.72 3.68 10.23
C LEU A 334 -15.08 2.80 9.03
N ALA A 335 -14.07 2.24 8.34
CA ALA A 335 -14.27 1.28 7.27
C ALA A 335 -15.03 0.04 7.74
N ALA A 336 -14.66 -0.53 8.89
CA ALA A 336 -15.34 -1.68 9.49
C ALA A 336 -16.82 -1.36 9.84
N CYS A 337 -17.11 -0.15 10.32
CA CYS A 337 -18.48 0.30 10.54
C CYS A 337 -19.29 0.40 9.24
N CYS A 338 -18.71 0.94 8.16
CA CYS A 338 -19.32 0.98 6.83
C CYS A 338 -19.61 -0.44 6.31
N ILE A 339 -18.61 -1.33 6.36
CA ILE A 339 -18.76 -2.70 5.89
C ILE A 339 -19.80 -3.46 6.70
N ARG A 340 -19.82 -3.32 8.02
CA ARG A 340 -20.86 -3.96 8.86
C ARG A 340 -22.25 -3.46 8.51
N THR A 341 -22.40 -2.18 8.20
CA THR A 341 -23.69 -1.60 7.77
C THR A 341 -24.15 -2.19 6.42
N ILE A 342 -23.23 -2.35 5.47
CA ILE A 342 -23.53 -2.89 4.13
C ILE A 342 -23.78 -4.40 4.17
N THR A 343 -22.92 -5.13 4.88
CA THR A 343 -22.87 -6.59 4.82
C THR A 343 -23.71 -7.26 5.90
N GLY A 344 -23.94 -6.59 7.03
CA GLY A 344 -24.54 -7.18 8.23
C GLY A 344 -23.64 -8.21 8.92
N GLN A 345 -22.37 -8.35 8.51
CA GLN A 345 -21.43 -9.33 9.04
C GLN A 345 -20.30 -8.65 9.83
N PRO A 346 -19.75 -9.31 10.87
CA PRO A 346 -18.50 -8.88 11.49
C PRO A 346 -17.32 -9.10 10.54
N LEU A 347 -16.17 -8.49 10.86
CA LEU A 347 -14.92 -8.76 10.16
C LEU A 347 -14.50 -10.23 10.35
N SER A 348 -14.00 -10.86 9.29
CA SER A 348 -13.41 -12.21 9.35
C SER A 348 -11.99 -12.19 9.92
N LEU A 349 -11.27 -11.08 9.73
CA LEU A 349 -9.98 -10.78 10.37
C LEU A 349 -10.10 -9.42 11.09
N PRO A 350 -9.84 -9.34 12.41
CA PRO A 350 -9.88 -8.08 13.14
C PRO A 350 -8.79 -7.12 12.65
N ILE A 351 -8.96 -5.84 12.97
CA ILE A 351 -7.99 -4.79 12.64
C ILE A 351 -6.67 -5.09 13.38
N GLY A 352 -5.60 -5.29 12.61
CA GLY A 352 -4.27 -5.60 13.11
C GLY A 352 -3.19 -4.77 12.44
N LEU A 353 -2.10 -4.52 13.14
CA LEU A 353 -0.94 -3.81 12.59
C LEU A 353 -0.30 -4.65 11.49
N ASN A 354 -0.04 -4.03 10.34
CA ASN A 354 0.75 -4.64 9.28
C ASN A 354 2.25 -4.49 9.62
N PRO A 355 3.00 -5.58 9.84
CA PRO A 355 4.43 -5.51 10.12
C PRO A 355 5.23 -4.97 8.93
N PHE A 356 4.66 -4.99 7.72
CA PHE A 356 5.27 -4.48 6.50
C PHE A 356 4.68 -3.16 6.03
N ARG A 357 4.05 -2.38 6.92
CA ARG A 357 3.64 -1.00 6.62
C ARG A 357 4.84 -0.17 6.12
N GLN A 358 4.57 0.82 5.27
CA GLN A 358 5.63 1.68 4.73
C GLN A 358 6.34 2.41 5.89
N PRO A 359 7.67 2.31 6.04
CA PRO A 359 8.39 2.87 7.17
C PRO A 359 8.70 4.36 6.97
N MET A 360 7.68 5.13 6.60
CA MET A 360 7.76 6.57 6.41
C MET A 360 6.41 7.21 6.69
N MET A 361 6.41 8.19 7.61
CA MET A 361 5.19 8.87 8.02
C MET A 361 4.56 9.64 6.85
N VAL A 362 3.23 9.70 6.83
CA VAL A 362 2.47 10.56 5.93
C VAL A 362 2.43 11.99 6.49
N GLU A 363 2.90 12.97 5.70
CA GLU A 363 3.01 14.38 6.12
C GLU A 363 1.67 15.08 6.36
N GLU A 364 0.63 14.69 5.61
CA GLU A 364 -0.68 15.34 5.58
C GLU A 364 -1.74 14.53 6.35
N SER A 365 -1.55 14.36 7.67
CA SER A 365 -2.59 13.74 8.51
C SER A 365 -3.64 14.75 9.01
N SER A 366 -4.88 14.28 9.14
CA SER A 366 -5.98 15.00 9.79
C SER A 366 -6.00 14.83 11.30
N LEU A 367 -5.30 13.81 11.83
CA LEU A 367 -5.16 13.49 13.24
C LEU A 367 -3.69 13.59 13.67
N PHE A 368 -3.44 13.79 14.98
CA PHE A 368 -2.10 13.71 15.57
C PHE A 368 -1.60 12.27 15.76
N ILE A 369 -2.41 11.28 15.36
CA ILE A 369 -2.01 9.88 15.29
C ILE A 369 -1.12 9.72 14.04
N PRO A 370 0.07 9.11 14.15
CA PRO A 370 0.89 8.77 13.01
C PRO A 370 0.14 7.92 11.99
N CYS A 371 0.31 8.27 10.72
CA CYS A 371 -0.26 7.55 9.60
C CYS A 371 0.87 6.99 8.73
N TYR A 372 0.71 5.74 8.29
CA TYR A 372 1.66 5.03 7.43
C TYR A 372 0.91 4.36 6.29
N SER A 373 1.49 4.30 5.10
CA SER A 373 0.87 3.53 4.00
C SER A 373 0.79 2.05 4.39
N ASN A 374 -0.37 1.42 4.18
CA ASN A 374 -0.69 0.06 4.61
C ASN A 374 -0.46 -0.19 6.10
N CYS A 375 -0.78 0.77 6.98
CA CYS A 375 -0.48 0.69 8.41
C CYS A 375 -1.18 -0.49 9.09
N PHE A 376 -2.48 -0.63 8.89
CA PHE A 376 -3.30 -1.68 9.49
C PHE A 376 -3.98 -2.50 8.40
N ILE A 377 -4.23 -3.78 8.66
CA ILE A 377 -4.99 -4.68 7.80
C ILE A 377 -6.21 -5.27 8.53
N PHE A 378 -7.25 -5.62 7.78
CA PHE A 378 -8.46 -6.31 8.25
C PHE A 378 -9.15 -7.01 7.07
N ALA A 379 -10.11 -7.91 7.34
CA ALA A 379 -10.76 -8.67 6.27
C ALA A 379 -12.25 -8.95 6.51
N ILE A 380 -12.97 -9.26 5.44
CA ILE A 380 -14.36 -9.76 5.44
C ILE A 380 -14.51 -11.08 4.69
#